data_AF-A0ABC8QW93-F1
#
_entry.id   AF-A0ABC8QW93-F1
#
_cell.length_a   1.000
_cell.length_b   1.000
_cell.length_c   1.000
_cell.angle_alpha   90.00
_cell.angle_beta   90.00
_cell.angle_gamma   90.00
#
_symmetry.space_group_name_H-M   'P 1'
#
loop_
_entity.id
_entity.type
_entity.pdbx_description
1 polymer ?
#
loop_
_entity_poly.entity_id
_entity_poly.type
_entity_poly.pdbx_seq_one_letter_code
_entity_poly.pdbx_strand_id
1 'polypeptide(L)'
;MAGSGTQIYRDITKMPTSAADLLKAYHLFLAACPFRKISNLFSNKTIMNVAKNATRLHIIDFGVLYGFQWPSLIQRLWLHSLERRIITSLRPCLFHGFR
;
A
#
# COMPACT_ATOMS: atom_id res chain seq x y z
N MET A 1 -20.33 -34.45 6.84
CA MET A 1 -20.25 -33.51 5.70
C MET A 1 -18.88 -32.85 5.73
N ALA A 2 -17.93 -33.31 4.91
CA ALA A 2 -16.61 -32.66 4.81
C ALA A 2 -16.73 -31.47 3.85
N GLY A 3 -16.29 -30.28 4.27
CA GLY A 3 -16.43 -29.06 3.48
C GLY A 3 -15.52 -29.03 2.26
N SER A 4 -16.07 -28.78 1.08
CA SER A 4 -15.34 -28.56 -0.18
C SER A 4 -14.59 -27.22 -0.23
N GLY A 5 -14.75 -26.36 0.78
CA GLY A 5 -14.22 -25.00 0.81
C GLY A 5 -12.70 -24.90 0.62
N THR A 6 -11.91 -25.83 1.18
CA THR A 6 -10.45 -25.83 0.99
C THR A 6 -10.05 -26.14 -0.45
N GLN A 7 -10.80 -27.01 -1.13
CA GLN A 7 -10.55 -27.34 -2.53
C GLN A 7 -10.90 -26.15 -3.43
N ILE A 8 -12.07 -25.54 -3.21
CA ILE A 8 -12.52 -24.35 -3.93
C ILE A 8 -11.52 -23.19 -3.75
N TYR A 9 -11.09 -22.92 -2.51
CA TYR A 9 -10.11 -21.87 -2.23
C TYR A 9 -8.80 -22.11 -2.98
N ARG A 10 -8.28 -23.34 -2.96
CA ARG A 10 -7.05 -23.69 -3.69
C ARG A 10 -7.20 -23.44 -5.18
N ASP A 11 -8.32 -23.84 -5.77
CA ASP A 11 -8.53 -23.69 -7.20
C ASP A 11 -8.69 -22.22 -7.61
N ILE A 12 -9.32 -21.38 -6.79
CA ILE A 12 -9.39 -19.93 -7.00
C ILE A 12 -8.01 -19.28 -6.87
N THR A 13 -7.22 -19.64 -5.86
CA THR A 13 -5.87 -19.06 -5.65
C THR A 13 -4.86 -19.42 -6.75
N LYS A 14 -5.12 -20.50 -7.50
CA LYS A 14 -4.30 -20.89 -8.66
C LYS A 14 -4.62 -20.06 -9.92
N MET A 15 -5.74 -19.34 -9.94
CA MET A 15 -6.07 -18.50 -11.08
C MET A 15 -5.12 -17.30 -11.12
N PRO A 16 -4.41 -17.07 -12.24
CA PRO A 16 -3.50 -15.95 -12.34
C PRO A 16 -4.28 -14.64 -12.23
N THR A 17 -3.94 -13.82 -11.24
CA THR A 17 -4.47 -12.46 -11.13
C THR A 17 -3.44 -11.53 -11.74
N SER A 18 -3.76 -10.85 -12.84
CA SER A 18 -2.81 -9.92 -13.45
C SER A 18 -2.68 -8.64 -12.61
N ALA A 19 -1.54 -7.95 -12.76
CA ALA A 19 -1.34 -6.64 -12.14
C ALA A 19 -2.40 -5.62 -12.59
N ALA A 20 -2.85 -5.73 -13.84
CA ALA A 20 -3.89 -4.89 -14.41
C ALA A 20 -5.24 -5.13 -13.75
N ASP A 21 -5.59 -6.37 -13.44
CA ASP A 21 -6.85 -6.71 -12.75
C ASP A 21 -6.84 -6.22 -11.32
N LEU A 22 -5.72 -6.36 -10.61
CA LEU A 22 -5.55 -5.83 -9.27
C LEU A 22 -5.64 -4.29 -9.25
N LEU A 23 -5.05 -3.62 -10.25
CA LEU A 23 -5.18 -2.17 -10.41
C LEU A 23 -6.62 -1.73 -10.66
N LYS A 24 -7.35 -2.42 -11.56
CA LYS A 24 -8.79 -2.16 -11.81
C LYS A 24 -9.63 -2.35 -10.56
N ALA A 25 -9.43 -3.45 -9.83
CA ALA A 25 -10.13 -3.72 -8.58
C ALA A 25 -9.82 -2.65 -7.53
N TYR A 26 -8.56 -2.20 -7.44
CA TYR A 26 -8.17 -1.11 -6.55
C TYR A 26 -8.87 0.21 -6.90
N HIS A 27 -8.93 0.59 -8.17
CA HIS A 27 -9.66 1.77 -8.62
C HIS A 27 -11.15 1.70 -8.27
N LEU A 28 -11.79 0.55 -8.54
CA LEU A 28 -13.19 0.34 -8.19
C LEU A 28 -13.41 0.46 -6.67
N PHE A 29 -12.55 -0.16 -5.87
CA PHE A 29 -12.61 -0.09 -4.41
C PHE A 29 -12.48 1.36 -3.90
N LEU A 30 -11.56 2.15 -4.45
CA LEU A 30 -11.39 3.57 -4.12
C LEU A 30 -12.58 4.45 -4.56
N ALA A 31 -13.30 4.05 -5.60
CA ALA A 31 -14.49 4.74 -6.08
C ALA A 31 -15.72 4.39 -5.23
N ALA A 32 -15.86 3.12 -4.86
CA ALA A 32 -17.00 2.60 -4.11
C ALA A 32 -16.97 2.98 -2.63
N CYS A 33 -15.79 3.06 -2.00
CA CYS A 33 -15.68 3.37 -0.58
C CYS A 33 -14.49 4.29 -0.23
N PRO A 34 -14.63 5.19 0.76
CA PRO A 34 -13.58 6.11 1.14
C PRO A 34 -12.58 5.53 2.14
N PHE A 35 -12.77 4.28 2.61
CA PHE A 35 -11.99 3.72 3.72
C PHE A 35 -10.48 3.82 3.52
N ARG A 36 -9.96 3.37 2.36
CA ARG A 36 -8.51 3.50 2.11
C ARG A 36 -8.06 4.93 1.88
N LYS A 37 -8.88 5.79 1.26
CA LYS A 37 -8.51 7.22 1.09
C LYS A 37 -8.36 7.90 2.45
N ILE A 38 -9.31 7.68 3.36
CA ILE A 38 -9.29 8.24 4.71
C ILE A 38 -8.12 7.65 5.53
N SER A 39 -7.91 6.33 5.46
CA SER A 39 -6.78 5.67 6.12
C SER A 39 -5.44 6.23 5.66
N ASN A 40 -5.24 6.40 4.35
CA ASN A 40 -4.03 6.99 3.78
C ASN A 40 -3.87 8.46 4.21
N LEU A 41 -4.95 9.25 4.21
CA LEU A 41 -4.93 10.64 4.65
C LEU A 41 -4.51 10.76 6.13
N PHE A 42 -5.11 9.94 7.00
CA PHE A 42 -4.83 9.93 8.42
C PHE A 42 -3.39 9.51 8.70
N SER A 43 -2.93 8.44 8.04
CA SER A 43 -1.55 7.96 8.14
C SER A 43 -0.56 9.03 7.68
N ASN A 44 -0.80 9.65 6.53
CA ASN A 44 0.05 10.71 6.01
C ASN A 44 0.12 11.93 6.94
N LYS A 45 -1.02 12.38 7.49
CA LYS A 45 -1.04 13.48 8.47
C LYS A 45 -0.25 13.14 9.73
N THR A 46 -0.40 11.93 10.24
CA THR A 46 0.29 11.46 11.45
C THR A 46 1.79 11.38 11.22
N ILE A 47 2.22 10.77 10.11
CA ILE A 47 3.64 10.69 9.72
C ILE A 47 4.21 12.10 9.55
N MET A 48 3.51 12.99 8.84
CA MET A 48 3.96 14.37 8.68
C MET A 48 4.13 15.09 10.02
N ASN A 49 3.20 14.93 10.95
CA ASN A 49 3.28 15.55 12.26
C ASN A 49 4.48 15.08 13.07
N VAL A 50 4.74 13.77 13.10
CA VAL A 50 5.90 13.20 13.80
C VAL A 50 7.20 13.57 13.08
N ALA A 51 7.18 13.64 11.75
CA ALA A 51 8.34 13.96 10.94
C ALA A 51 8.74 15.44 11.03
N LYS A 52 7.90 16.37 11.55
CA LYS A 52 8.16 17.82 11.55
C LYS A 52 9.55 18.20 12.03
N ASN A 53 10.05 17.55 13.08
CA ASN A 53 11.36 17.85 13.68
C ASN A 53 12.43 16.79 13.39
N ALA A 54 12.14 15.81 12.52
CA ALA A 54 13.07 14.75 12.18
C ALA A 54 13.93 15.14 10.96
N THR A 55 15.25 14.95 11.07
CA THR A 55 16.21 15.14 9.96
C THR A 55 16.21 13.96 8.98
N ARG A 56 15.74 12.79 9.43
CA ARG A 56 15.61 11.55 8.66
C ARG A 56 14.31 10.86 9.00
N LEU A 57 13.64 10.34 7.98
CA LEU A 57 12.40 9.57 8.10
C LEU A 57 12.60 8.18 7.48
N HIS A 58 12.35 7.14 8.28
CA HIS A 58 12.34 5.74 7.84
C HIS A 58 10.95 5.17 8.09
N ILE A 59 10.27 4.74 7.02
CA ILE A 59 8.93 4.19 7.09
C ILE A 59 8.98 2.71 6.74
N ILE A 60 8.34 1.89 7.58
CA ILE A 60 8.18 0.44 7.37
C ILE A 60 6.70 0.18 7.12
N ASP A 61 6.38 -0.31 5.92
CA ASP A 61 5.02 -0.63 5.50
C ASP A 61 4.87 -2.14 5.26
N PHE A 62 3.99 -2.77 6.02
CA PHE A 62 3.67 -4.18 5.88
C PHE A 62 2.48 -4.34 4.93
N GLY A 63 2.66 -5.09 3.84
CA GLY A 63 1.57 -5.32 2.88
C GLY A 63 1.33 -4.15 1.92
N VAL A 64 2.39 -3.42 1.57
CA VAL A 64 2.38 -2.24 0.69
C VAL A 64 1.72 -2.48 -0.69
N LEU A 65 1.56 -3.74 -1.13
CA LEU A 65 1.12 -4.10 -2.49
C LEU A 65 1.90 -3.25 -3.51
N TYR A 66 1.23 -2.37 -4.25
CA TYR A 66 1.82 -1.46 -5.23
C TYR A 66 2.24 -0.09 -4.69
N GLY A 67 2.05 0.17 -3.39
CA GLY A 67 2.54 1.38 -2.74
C GLY A 67 1.82 2.67 -3.10
N PHE A 68 0.56 2.60 -3.56
CA PHE A 68 -0.23 3.76 -4.00
C PHE A 68 -0.37 4.89 -2.95
N GLN A 69 -0.17 4.61 -1.66
CA GLN A 69 -0.16 5.61 -0.60
C GLN A 69 1.07 6.55 -0.69
N TRP A 70 2.25 5.99 -0.94
CA TRP A 70 3.54 6.66 -0.74
C TRP A 70 3.80 7.86 -1.64
N PRO A 71 3.43 7.88 -2.94
CA PRO A 71 3.61 9.06 -3.79
C PRO A 71 3.00 10.34 -3.20
N SER A 72 1.80 10.23 -2.60
CA SER A 72 1.10 11.37 -2.01
C SER A 72 1.78 11.92 -0.75
N LEU A 73 2.42 11.04 0.05
CA LEU A 73 3.19 11.44 1.22
C LEU A 73 4.52 12.06 0.81
N ILE A 74 5.22 11.44 -0.13
CA ILE A 74 6.50 11.90 -0.67
C ILE A 74 6.32 13.32 -1.21
N GLN A 75 5.32 13.56 -2.06
CA GLN A 75 5.02 14.90 -2.59
C GLN A 75 4.86 15.95 -1.47
N ARG A 76 4.13 15.63 -0.39
CA ARG A 76 3.95 16.55 0.75
C ARG A 76 5.25 16.77 1.52
N LEU A 77 6.06 15.74 1.69
CA LEU A 77 7.36 15.86 2.35
C LEU A 77 8.28 16.79 1.55
N TRP A 78 8.35 16.65 0.22
CA TRP A 78 9.13 17.53 -0.65
C TRP A 78 8.70 19.00 -0.55
N LEU A 79 7.39 19.27 -0.58
CA LEU A 79 6.87 20.65 -0.48
C LEU A 79 7.20 21.34 0.86
N HIS A 80 7.42 20.56 1.92
CA HIS A 80 7.67 21.09 3.27
C HIS A 80 9.14 20.97 3.72
N SER A 81 10.07 20.59 2.83
CA SER A 81 11.44 20.26 3.22
C SER A 81 12.48 20.64 2.18
N LEU A 82 13.32 21.62 2.51
CA LEU A 82 14.49 21.96 1.68
C LEU A 82 15.69 21.01 1.87
N GLU A 83 15.75 20.15 2.92
CA GLU A 83 16.96 19.33 3.19
C GLU A 83 16.76 17.89 3.76
N ARG A 84 15.55 17.38 3.93
CA ARG A 84 15.33 16.04 4.51
C ARG A 84 15.60 14.91 3.51
N ARG A 85 16.51 14.00 3.86
CA ARG A 85 16.74 12.73 3.13
C ARG A 85 15.70 11.69 3.56
N ILE A 86 14.81 11.30 2.65
CA ILE A 86 13.82 10.24 2.85
C ILE A 86 14.47 8.89 2.51
N ILE A 87 14.46 7.93 3.44
CA ILE A 87 14.82 6.54 3.16
C ILE A 87 13.57 5.69 3.40
N THR A 88 12.79 5.44 2.36
CA THR A 88 11.71 4.46 2.40
C THR A 88 12.27 3.08 2.12
N SER A 89 12.38 2.22 3.14
CA SER A 89 12.58 0.78 2.90
C SER A 89 11.20 0.18 2.63
N LEU A 90 10.77 0.26 1.37
CA LEU A 90 9.64 -0.54 0.91
C LEU A 90 10.16 -1.95 0.72
N ARG A 91 10.06 -2.82 1.73
CA ARG A 91 10.24 -4.25 1.49
C ARG A 91 8.97 -4.74 0.79
N PRO A 92 9.04 -5.18 -0.49
CA PRO A 92 7.94 -5.91 -1.08
C PRO A 92 7.81 -7.19 -0.24
N CYS A 93 6.69 -7.37 0.44
CA CYS A 93 6.32 -8.71 0.90
C CYS A 93 6.28 -9.58 -0.37
N LEU A 94 7.17 -10.58 -0.41
CA LEU A 94 7.35 -11.57 -1.48
C LEU A 94 6.12 -11.74 -2.36
N PHE A 95 6.16 -11.20 -3.58
CA PHE A 95 5.28 -11.62 -4.67
C PHE A 95 5.74 -13.00 -5.16
N HIS A 96 5.47 -14.04 -4.38
CA HIS A 96 5.63 -15.45 -4.78
C HIS A 96 4.38 -15.91 -5.56
N GLY A 97 4.04 -15.22 -6.65
CA GLY A 97 2.80 -15.57 -7.38
C GLY A 97 2.49 -14.84 -8.69
N PHE A 98 3.40 -14.03 -9.24
CA PHE A 98 3.26 -13.56 -10.61
C PHE A 98 4.04 -14.48 -11.55
N ARG A 99 3.38 -15.54 -11.99
CA ARG A 99 3.73 -16.28 -13.22
C ARG A 99 2.53 -16.26 -14.14
#